data_AF-A0A4Z0P1E1-F1
#
_entry.id   AF-A0A4Z0P1E1-F1
#
_cell.length_a   1.000
_cell.length_b   1.000
_cell.length_c   1.000
_cell.angle_alpha   90.00
_cell.angle_beta   90.00
_cell.angle_gamma   90.00
#
_symmetry.space_group_name_H-M   'P 1'
#
loop_
_entity.id
_entity.type
_entity.pdbx_description
1 polymer ?
#
loop_
_entity_poly.entity_id
_entity_poly.type
_entity_poly.pdbx_seq_one_letter_code
_entity_poly.pdbx_strand_id
1 'polypeptide(L)'
;MKTLLLTAFWGLLFPALLYAQQAPQGGYWNLETNLTTRDYTLVRFYNEKDELLHEERLDNLCLDISKGTPLCRRTARLLNTALVQVLRAPGSRTHLATQLGQNRRIQRGYAVR
;
A
#
# COMPACT_ATOMS: atom_id res chain seq x y z
N MET A 1 50.07 32.15 -39.04
CA MET A 1 48.69 32.60 -39.32
C MET A 1 47.74 31.52 -38.84
N LYS A 2 46.81 31.89 -37.96
CA LYS A 2 45.81 31.02 -37.32
C LYS A 2 44.73 30.65 -38.33
N THR A 3 44.35 29.39 -38.42
CA THR A 3 43.04 28.97 -38.95
C THR A 3 42.46 27.89 -38.05
N LEU A 4 41.18 28.06 -37.76
CA LEU A 4 40.48 27.65 -36.55
C LEU A 4 39.96 26.22 -36.63
N LEU A 5 40.05 25.52 -35.50
CA LEU A 5 39.30 24.32 -35.14
C LEU A 5 37.79 24.62 -35.16
N LEU A 6 37.01 23.81 -35.87
CA LEU A 6 35.56 23.75 -35.73
C LEU A 6 35.15 22.32 -35.35
N THR A 7 35.22 22.05 -34.06
CA THR A 7 34.57 20.90 -33.42
C THR A 7 33.07 21.16 -33.34
N ALA A 8 32.28 20.48 -34.16
CA ALA A 8 30.82 20.47 -34.04
C ALA A 8 30.41 19.59 -32.84
N PHE A 9 30.28 20.22 -31.67
CA PHE A 9 29.77 19.62 -30.45
C PHE A 9 28.24 19.54 -30.56
N TRP A 10 27.71 18.48 -31.17
CA TRP A 10 26.26 18.21 -31.20
C TRP A 10 25.85 17.62 -29.85
N GLY A 11 25.79 18.51 -28.85
CA GLY A 11 25.36 18.19 -27.49
C GLY A 11 23.90 17.79 -27.47
N LEU A 12 23.67 16.54 -27.10
CA LEU A 12 22.42 15.92 -26.71
C LEU A 12 21.58 16.84 -25.82
N LEU A 13 20.51 17.43 -26.36
CA LEU A 13 19.42 18.00 -25.56
C LEU A 13 18.26 17.00 -25.59
N PHE A 14 18.39 15.94 -24.81
CA PHE A 14 17.23 15.16 -24.38
C PHE A 14 16.55 15.96 -23.26
N PRO A 15 15.34 16.51 -23.45
CA PRO A 15 14.59 17.03 -22.32
C PRO A 15 14.23 15.83 -21.44
N ALA A 16 14.82 15.77 -20.25
CA ALA A 16 14.37 14.86 -19.21
C ALA A 16 12.95 15.30 -18.82
N LEU A 17 11.94 14.66 -19.41
CA LEU A 17 10.57 14.75 -18.93
C LEU A 17 10.51 14.08 -17.56
N LEU A 18 10.68 14.90 -16.51
CA LEU A 18 10.29 14.53 -15.16
C LEU A 18 8.77 14.34 -15.15
N TYR A 19 8.32 13.10 -15.38
CA TYR A 19 6.96 12.71 -15.05
C TYR A 19 6.82 12.76 -13.53
N ALA A 20 6.36 13.89 -13.01
CA ALA A 20 5.76 13.93 -11.70
C ALA A 20 4.51 13.04 -11.75
N GLN A 21 4.63 11.78 -11.30
CA GLN A 21 3.46 10.94 -11.08
C GLN A 21 2.57 11.67 -10.09
N GLN A 22 1.44 12.18 -10.58
CA GLN A 22 0.41 12.75 -9.73
C GLN A 22 0.00 11.67 -8.74
N ALA A 23 0.04 11.99 -7.45
CA ALA A 23 -0.42 11.09 -6.42
C ALA A 23 -1.87 10.67 -6.76
N PRO A 24 -2.18 9.36 -6.80
CA PRO A 24 -3.53 8.91 -7.12
C PRO A 24 -4.55 9.57 -6.17
N GLN A 25 -5.59 10.16 -6.74
CA GLN A 25 -6.57 10.98 -6.01
C GLN A 25 -7.48 10.13 -5.12
N GLY A 26 -7.64 8.86 -5.47
CA GLY A 26 -8.38 7.86 -4.71
C GLY A 26 -7.92 6.45 -5.01
N GLY A 27 -8.58 5.50 -4.37
CA GLY A 27 -8.26 4.09 -4.46
C GLY A 27 -9.12 3.26 -3.53
N TYR A 28 -8.80 1.98 -3.43
CA TYR A 28 -9.50 1.04 -2.56
C TYR A 28 -8.53 0.01 -2.00
N TRP A 29 -9.01 -0.78 -1.05
CA TRP A 29 -8.27 -1.90 -0.51
C TRP A 29 -9.06 -3.20 -0.63
N ASN A 30 -8.36 -4.32 -0.74
CA ASN A 30 -8.93 -5.66 -0.75
C ASN A 30 -8.26 -6.51 0.35
N LEU A 31 -9.03 -7.45 0.90
CA LEU A 31 -8.57 -8.42 1.89
C LEU A 31 -8.72 -9.83 1.35
N GLU A 32 -7.64 -10.59 1.39
CA GLU A 32 -7.67 -12.02 1.11
C GLU A 32 -7.23 -12.78 2.36
N THR A 33 -8.11 -13.61 2.92
CA THR A 33 -7.80 -14.44 4.08
C THR A 33 -7.68 -15.89 3.69
N ASN A 34 -6.73 -16.59 4.28
CA ASN A 34 -6.69 -18.04 4.15
C ASN A 34 -7.81 -18.65 5.00
N LEU A 35 -8.87 -19.13 4.35
CA LEU A 35 -10.01 -19.71 5.06
C LEU A 35 -9.73 -21.11 5.62
N THR A 36 -8.72 -21.80 5.09
CA THR A 36 -8.36 -23.17 5.50
C THR A 36 -7.60 -23.16 6.82
N THR A 37 -6.49 -22.42 6.89
CA THR A 37 -5.60 -22.39 8.07
C THR A 37 -5.82 -21.16 8.94
N ARG A 38 -6.44 -20.09 8.41
CA ARG A 38 -6.71 -18.83 9.13
C ARG A 38 -5.48 -18.20 9.77
N ASP A 39 -4.33 -18.46 9.18
CA ASP A 39 -3.01 -18.07 9.67
C ASP A 39 -2.48 -16.81 8.98
N TYR A 40 -3.14 -16.29 7.94
CA TYR A 40 -2.76 -15.01 7.37
C TYR A 40 -3.91 -14.27 6.68
N THR A 41 -3.71 -12.97 6.53
CA THR A 41 -4.51 -12.08 5.68
C THR A 41 -3.56 -11.28 4.80
N LEU A 42 -3.82 -11.23 3.50
CA LEU A 42 -3.18 -10.28 2.59
C LEU A 42 -4.06 -9.04 2.48
N VAL A 43 -3.45 -7.87 2.65
CA VAL A 43 -4.07 -6.58 2.43
C VAL A 43 -3.44 -5.96 1.19
N ARG A 44 -4.26 -5.66 0.19
CA ARG A 44 -3.82 -5.04 -1.06
C ARG A 44 -4.45 -3.67 -1.21
N PHE A 45 -3.66 -2.70 -1.65
CA PHE A 45 -4.09 -1.33 -1.91
C PHE A 45 -3.96 -1.03 -3.40
N TYR A 46 -5.03 -0.52 -3.99
CA TYR A 46 -5.12 -0.19 -5.40
C TYR A 46 -5.46 1.29 -5.57
N ASN A 47 -5.02 1.90 -6.67
CA ASN A 47 -5.56 3.18 -7.09
C ASN A 47 -6.87 3.02 -7.89
N GLU A 48 -7.44 4.13 -8.34
CA GLU A 48 -8.65 4.17 -9.19
C GLU A 48 -8.50 3.49 -10.56
N LYS A 49 -7.27 3.19 -11.00
CA LYS A 49 -6.98 2.50 -12.26
C LYS A 49 -6.74 1.00 -12.07
N ASP A 50 -7.08 0.47 -10.89
CA ASP A 50 -6.82 -0.92 -10.49
C ASP A 50 -5.32 -1.30 -10.47
N GLU A 51 -4.42 -0.32 -10.40
CA GLU A 51 -2.98 -0.57 -10.26
C GLU A 51 -2.65 -0.86 -8.79
N LEU A 52 -1.96 -1.97 -8.54
CA LEU A 52 -1.51 -2.33 -7.20
C LEU A 52 -0.42 -1.36 -6.72
N LEU A 53 -0.70 -0.67 -5.61
CA LEU A 53 0.23 0.28 -4.99
C LEU A 53 1.04 -0.32 -3.85
N HIS A 54 0.44 -1.24 -3.10
CA HIS A 54 1.06 -1.90 -1.95
C HIS A 54 0.36 -3.21 -1.61
N GLU A 55 1.12 -4.18 -1.13
CA GLU A 55 0.63 -5.43 -0.55
C GLU A 55 1.34 -5.67 0.79
N GLU A 56 0.55 -5.97 1.82
CA GLU A 56 1.06 -6.35 3.14
C GLU A 56 0.45 -7.69 3.56
N ARG A 57 1.32 -8.62 3.97
CA ARG A 57 0.91 -9.88 4.60
C ARG A 57 0.87 -9.72 6.12
N LEU A 58 -0.29 -9.99 6.69
CA LEU A 58 -0.53 -9.97 8.13
C LEU A 58 -0.49 -11.39 8.68
N ASP A 59 0.65 -11.77 9.24
CA ASP A 59 0.86 -13.12 9.77
C ASP A 59 0.07 -13.40 11.05
N ASN A 60 -0.30 -14.66 11.18
CA ASN A 60 -1.15 -15.24 12.21
C ASN A 60 -2.53 -14.57 12.34
N LEU A 61 -2.96 -13.77 11.35
CA LEU A 61 -4.19 -12.95 11.38
C LEU A 61 -5.19 -13.40 10.33
N CYS A 62 -6.42 -13.69 10.76
CA CYS A 62 -7.55 -13.82 9.86
C CYS A 62 -8.51 -12.63 10.09
N LEU A 63 -8.57 -11.69 9.15
CA LEU A 63 -9.51 -10.58 9.20
C LEU A 63 -10.83 -10.95 8.53
N ASP A 64 -11.91 -10.96 9.30
CA ASP A 64 -13.27 -10.98 8.77
C ASP A 64 -13.99 -9.68 9.17
N ILE A 65 -14.15 -8.79 8.19
CA ILE A 65 -14.80 -7.49 8.37
C ILE A 65 -16.26 -7.47 7.92
N SER A 66 -16.79 -8.61 7.41
CA SER A 66 -18.15 -8.71 6.87
C SER A 66 -19.24 -8.57 7.95
N LYS A 67 -18.92 -8.91 9.20
CA LYS A 67 -19.88 -9.00 10.30
C LYS A 67 -20.36 -7.65 10.86
N GLY A 68 -19.85 -6.53 10.37
CA GLY A 68 -20.30 -5.20 10.78
C GLY A 68 -20.10 -4.84 12.25
N THR A 69 -19.33 -5.62 13.02
CA THR A 69 -19.09 -5.38 14.45
C THR A 69 -18.34 -4.06 14.69
N PRO A 70 -18.38 -3.48 15.90
CA PRO A 70 -17.57 -2.31 16.23
C PRO A 70 -16.08 -2.48 15.91
N LEU A 71 -15.55 -3.70 16.10
CA LEU A 71 -14.17 -4.04 15.77
C LEU A 71 -13.95 -4.04 14.25
N CYS A 72 -14.87 -4.60 13.46
CA CYS A 72 -14.80 -4.54 11.99
C CYS A 72 -14.78 -3.09 11.50
N ARG A 73 -15.63 -2.21 12.05
CA ARG A 73 -15.64 -0.78 11.72
C ARG A 73 -14.34 -0.07 12.08
N ARG A 74 -13.74 -0.42 13.22
CA ARG A 74 -12.43 0.11 13.62
C ARG A 74 -11.33 -0.34 12.66
N THR A 75 -11.31 -1.61 12.29
CA THR A 75 -10.36 -2.16 11.31
C THR A 75 -10.52 -1.48 9.96
N ALA A 76 -11.75 -1.30 9.45
CA ALA A 76 -11.99 -0.59 8.21
C ALA A 76 -11.48 0.87 8.24
N ARG A 77 -11.65 1.59 9.36
CA ARG A 77 -11.07 2.93 9.53
C ARG A 77 -9.55 2.92 9.50
N LEU A 78 -8.90 1.91 10.11
CA LEU A 78 -7.45 1.75 10.05
C LEU A 78 -6.98 1.51 8.60
N LEU A 79 -7.68 0.64 7.86
CA LEU A 79 -7.41 0.38 6.45
C LEU A 79 -7.59 1.62 5.58
N ASN A 80 -8.63 2.44 5.84
CA ASN A 80 -8.81 3.71 5.14
C ASN A 80 -7.67 4.70 5.41
N THR A 81 -7.19 4.78 6.65
CA THR A 81 -6.03 5.61 6.99
C THR A 81 -4.76 5.12 6.29
N ALA A 82 -4.54 3.81 6.25
CA ALA A 82 -3.41 3.21 5.54
C ALA A 82 -3.49 3.45 4.02
N LEU A 83 -4.70 3.37 3.43
CA LEU A 83 -4.92 3.69 2.03
C LEU A 83 -4.48 5.13 1.71
N VAL A 84 -4.86 6.11 2.54
CA VAL A 84 -4.42 7.51 2.34
C VAL A 84 -2.89 7.64 2.39
N GLN A 85 -2.21 6.85 3.24
CA GLN A 85 -0.74 6.85 3.30
C GLN A 85 -0.13 6.25 2.03
N VAL A 86 -0.64 5.11 1.57
CA VAL A 86 -0.17 4.43 0.36
C VAL A 86 -0.43 5.26 -0.90
N LEU A 87 -1.58 5.93 -0.99
CA LEU A 87 -1.90 6.82 -2.12
C LEU A 87 -0.93 8.00 -2.22
N ARG A 88 -0.45 8.52 -1.08
CA ARG A 88 0.52 9.62 -1.04
C ARG A 88 1.94 9.17 -1.35
N ALA A 89 2.30 7.95 -0.94
CA ALA A 89 3.63 7.38 -1.12
C ALA A 89 3.52 5.88 -1.45
N PRO A 90 3.32 5.53 -2.74
CA PRO A 90 3.28 4.13 -3.16
C PRO A 90 4.55 3.39 -2.76
N GLY A 91 4.41 2.13 -2.30
CA GLY A 91 5.52 1.34 -1.79
C GLY A 91 6.03 1.71 -0.39
N SER A 92 5.49 2.75 0.25
CA SER A 92 5.80 3.05 1.65
C SER A 92 5.32 1.91 2.55
N ARG A 93 6.12 1.54 3.56
CA ARG A 93 5.73 0.54 4.55
C ARG A 93 4.55 1.05 5.36
N THR A 94 3.46 0.31 5.38
CA THR A 94 2.36 0.52 6.30
C THR A 94 2.67 -0.07 7.68
N HIS A 95 2.10 0.52 8.73
CA HIS A 95 2.24 0.03 10.10
C HIS A 95 1.05 -0.87 10.51
N LEU A 96 0.35 -1.50 9.55
CA LEU A 96 -0.90 -2.22 9.82
C LEU A 96 -0.67 -3.43 10.72
N ALA A 97 0.37 -4.24 10.46
CA ALA A 97 0.70 -5.37 11.34
C ALA A 97 0.89 -4.96 12.79
N THR A 98 1.57 -3.83 13.03
CA THR A 98 1.77 -3.29 14.39
C THR A 98 0.46 -2.78 14.99
N GLN A 99 -0.32 -1.99 14.25
CA GLN A 99 -1.57 -1.38 14.72
C GLN A 99 -2.66 -2.43 15.00
N LEU A 100 -2.74 -3.47 14.18
CA LEU A 100 -3.66 -4.59 14.36
C LEU A 100 -3.15 -5.56 15.43
N GLY A 101 -1.83 -5.79 15.50
CA GLY A 101 -1.18 -6.59 16.53
C GLY A 101 -1.36 -6.04 17.96
N GLN A 102 -1.33 -4.71 18.12
CA GLN A 102 -1.62 -4.06 19.40
C GLN A 102 -3.05 -4.34 19.91
N ASN A 103 -4.03 -4.43 19.00
CA ASN A 103 -5.41 -4.78 19.37
C ASN A 103 -5.58 -6.28 19.68
N ARG A 104 -4.62 -7.12 19.27
CA ARG A 104 -4.69 -8.58 19.39
C ARG A 104 -4.45 -9.12 20.80
N ARG A 105 -3.78 -8.36 21.69
CA ARG A 105 -3.63 -8.77 23.10
C ARG A 105 -4.98 -8.97 23.82
N ILE A 106 -6.06 -8.42 23.27
CA ILE A 106 -7.43 -8.59 23.77
C ILE A 106 -8.13 -9.81 23.11
N GLN A 107 -7.66 -10.30 21.95
CA GLN A 107 -8.34 -11.36 21.17
C GLN A 107 -7.86 -12.80 21.45
N ARG A 108 -6.82 -13.02 22.27
CA ARG A 108 -6.44 -14.38 22.71
C ARG A 108 -7.56 -15.10 23.49
N GLY A 109 -8.64 -14.41 23.88
CA GLY A 109 -9.83 -15.02 24.45
C GLY A 109 -10.83 -15.62 23.45
N TYR A 110 -10.67 -15.38 22.14
CA TYR A 110 -11.68 -15.77 21.13
C TYR A 110 -11.17 -16.77 20.07
N ALA A 111 -9.90 -17.19 20.12
CA ALA A 111 -9.41 -18.34 19.35
C ALA A 111 -9.69 -19.69 20.04
N VAL A 112 -10.79 -19.77 20.80
CA VAL A 112 -11.34 -21.01 21.35
C VAL A 112 -12.83 -21.06 20.98
N ARG A 113 -13.12 -21.62 19.81
CA ARG A 113 -14.26 -22.51 19.51
C ARG A 113 -14.29 -22.86 18.03
#